data_AF-Q5TDP6-F1
#
_entry.id   AF-Q5TDP6-F1
#
_cell.length_a   1.000
_cell.length_b   1.000
_cell.length_c   1.000
_cell.angle_alpha   90.00
_cell.angle_beta   90.00
_cell.angle_gamma   90.00
#
_symmetry.space_group_name_H-M   'P 1'
#
loop_
_entity.id
_entity.type
_entity.pdbx_description
1 polymer ?
#
loop_
_entity_poly.entity_id
_entity_poly.type
_entity_poly.pdbx_seq_one_letter_code
_entity_poly.pdbx_strand_id
1 'polypeptide(L)'
;MNNEEDLLQEDSTRDEGNETEANSMNTLRRTRKKVTKPYVCSTEVGETDMSNSNDCMRDSSQILTPPQLSSRMKHIRQAMAKNRLQFVRFEATDLHGVSRSKTIPAHFFQEKVSHGVCMPRGYLEVIPNPKDNEMNNIRATCFNSDIVLMPELSTFRVLPWADRTARVICDTFTVTGEPLLTSPRYIAKRQLSHLQASGFSLLSAFIYDFCIFGVPEILNSKIISFPALTFLNNHDQPFMQELVDGLYHTGANVESFSSSTRPGQMEISFLPEFGISSADNAFTLRTGVKEVARKYNYIASFFIETGFCDSGILSHSLWDVDRKKNMFCSTSGTEQLTITGKKWLAGLLKHSAALSCLMAPSVSCRKRYSKDRKDLKKSVPTTWGYNDNSCIFNIKCHGEKGTRIENKLGSATANPYLVLAATVAAGLDGLHSSNEVLAGPDESTDFYQVEPSEIPLKLEDALVALEEDQCLRQALGETFIRYFVAMKKYELENEEIAAERNKFLEYFI
;
A
#
# COMPACT_ATOMS: atom_id res chain seq x y z
N MET A 1 -37.04 14.55 63.00
CA MET A 1 -37.71 15.82 63.32
C MET A 1 -37.57 16.72 62.11
N ASN A 2 -38.70 17.00 61.44
CA ASN A 2 -39.14 18.30 60.90
C ASN A 2 -38.15 19.06 59.98
N ASN A 3 -38.49 19.51 58.76
CA ASN A 3 -39.72 19.92 58.07
C ASN A 3 -39.45 19.67 56.55
N GLU A 4 -40.31 19.14 55.68
CA GLU A 4 -41.64 19.56 55.22
C GLU A 4 -41.74 21.00 54.66
N GLU A 5 -42.19 21.05 53.39
CA GLU A 5 -42.95 22.12 52.72
C GLU A 5 -42.19 23.43 52.35
N ASP A 6 -42.36 24.07 51.19
CA ASP A 6 -43.39 23.95 50.17
C ASP A 6 -43.09 24.85 48.94
N LEU A 7 -43.89 24.67 47.88
CA LEU A 7 -44.36 25.66 46.88
C LEU A 7 -43.31 26.38 45.98
N LEU A 8 -43.19 26.00 44.69
CA LEU A 8 -43.94 26.54 43.53
C LEU A 8 -43.81 28.06 43.32
N GLN A 9 -43.10 28.45 42.27
CA GLN A 9 -43.39 29.65 41.50
C GLN A 9 -43.11 29.41 40.01
N GLU A 10 -44.21 29.35 39.26
CA GLU A 10 -44.25 29.53 37.80
C GLU A 10 -43.81 30.96 37.47
N ASP A 11 -43.01 31.12 36.42
CA ASP A 11 -42.90 32.38 35.71
C ASP A 11 -43.09 32.13 34.21
N SER A 12 -44.17 32.71 33.71
CA SER A 12 -44.66 32.66 32.34
C SER A 12 -44.35 33.98 31.63
N THR A 13 -43.57 33.94 30.55
CA THR A 13 -43.48 34.99 29.52
C THR A 13 -43.32 34.30 28.16
N ARG A 14 -44.41 34.12 27.39
CA ARG A 14 -44.79 34.92 26.20
C ARG A 14 -43.62 35.16 25.24
N ASP A 15 -43.47 34.36 24.17
CA ASP A 15 -44.22 34.37 22.89
C ASP A 15 -43.85 35.57 22.01
N GLU A 16 -43.07 35.33 20.95
CA GLU A 16 -43.15 35.94 19.61
C GLU A 16 -42.03 35.38 18.70
N GLY A 17 -42.40 34.76 17.58
CA GLY A 17 -41.44 34.41 16.50
C GLY A 17 -41.81 33.20 15.64
N ASN A 18 -43.00 33.22 15.04
CA ASN A 18 -43.50 32.19 14.12
C ASN A 18 -42.89 32.30 12.71
N GLU A 19 -42.74 31.12 12.09
CA GLU A 19 -42.82 30.81 10.66
C GLU A 19 -41.77 31.36 9.68
N THR A 20 -40.84 30.48 9.29
CA THR A 20 -40.51 30.24 7.88
C THR A 20 -39.90 28.84 7.73
N GLU A 21 -40.75 27.81 7.88
CA GLU A 21 -40.43 26.46 7.43
C GLU A 21 -40.68 26.31 5.92
N ALA A 22 -39.76 25.59 5.29
CA ALA A 22 -40.00 24.69 4.16
C ALA A 22 -40.61 25.27 2.88
N ASN A 23 -39.78 25.91 2.04
CA ASN A 23 -40.04 25.97 0.59
C ASN A 23 -38.74 26.17 -0.22
N SER A 24 -37.87 25.15 -0.28
CA SER A 24 -36.92 25.00 -1.40
C SER A 24 -36.34 23.58 -1.45
N MET A 25 -37.19 22.58 -1.68
CA MET A 25 -36.74 21.22 -1.98
C MET A 25 -37.69 20.59 -3.00
N ASN A 26 -37.75 21.14 -4.23
CA ASN A 26 -38.47 20.51 -5.34
C ASN A 26 -38.09 21.07 -6.73
N THR A 27 -36.83 20.93 -7.16
CA THR A 27 -36.50 20.98 -8.60
C THR A 27 -35.11 20.38 -8.88
N LEU A 28 -35.04 19.06 -9.02
CA LEU A 28 -33.97 18.37 -9.77
C LEU A 28 -34.48 16.97 -10.17
N ARG A 29 -35.56 16.96 -10.97
CA ARG A 29 -36.01 15.78 -11.70
C ARG A 29 -35.49 15.82 -13.15
N ARG A 30 -34.72 14.78 -13.48
CA ARG A 30 -34.59 14.12 -14.79
C ARG A 30 -33.92 14.87 -15.95
N THR A 31 -32.63 14.55 -16.15
CA THR A 31 -32.06 14.30 -17.50
C THR A 31 -31.09 13.11 -17.45
N ARG A 32 -31.61 11.88 -17.55
CA ARG A 32 -30.79 10.70 -17.89
C ARG A 32 -30.82 10.54 -19.42
N LYS A 33 -29.73 10.91 -20.09
CA LYS A 33 -29.50 10.58 -21.52
C LYS A 33 -29.24 9.07 -21.63
N LYS A 34 -30.04 8.39 -22.47
CA LYS A 34 -29.83 7.02 -22.92
C LYS A 34 -28.52 6.96 -23.72
N VAL A 35 -27.59 6.11 -23.30
CA VAL A 35 -26.40 5.73 -24.07
C VAL A 35 -26.82 4.66 -25.09
N THR A 36 -26.69 4.99 -26.37
CA THR A 36 -27.06 4.17 -27.52
C THR A 36 -25.99 3.10 -27.79
N LYS A 37 -26.44 1.91 -28.22
CA LYS A 37 -25.62 0.73 -28.57
C LYS A 37 -24.63 1.00 -29.72
N PRO A 38 -23.52 0.25 -29.80
CA PRO A 38 -22.45 0.49 -30.76
C PRO A 38 -22.86 0.10 -32.18
N TYR A 39 -22.53 0.97 -33.13
CA TYR A 39 -22.73 0.80 -34.56
C TYR A 39 -21.62 -0.12 -35.12
N VAL A 40 -22.01 -1.20 -35.79
CA VAL A 40 -21.13 -2.08 -36.56
C VAL A 40 -21.02 -1.50 -37.97
N CYS A 41 -19.82 -1.10 -38.37
CA CYS A 41 -19.53 -0.72 -39.75
C CYS A 41 -18.63 -1.80 -40.36
N SER A 42 -19.16 -2.43 -41.40
CA SER A 42 -18.51 -3.43 -42.24
C SER A 42 -17.65 -2.75 -43.29
N THR A 43 -16.44 -3.22 -43.50
CA THR A 43 -15.72 -3.00 -44.76
C THR A 43 -14.95 -4.26 -45.14
N GLU A 44 -15.09 -4.58 -46.43
CA GLU A 44 -14.72 -5.81 -47.11
C GLU A 44 -13.23 -5.89 -47.46
N VAL A 45 -12.72 -7.13 -47.35
CA VAL A 45 -11.84 -7.87 -48.27
C VAL A 45 -10.54 -7.21 -48.75
N GLY A 46 -9.44 -7.79 -48.29
CA GLY A 46 -8.14 -7.83 -48.94
C GLY A 46 -7.37 -9.06 -48.43
N GLU A 47 -7.38 -10.14 -49.23
CA GLU A 47 -6.69 -11.40 -48.99
C GLU A 47 -5.17 -11.22 -49.13
N THR A 48 -4.37 -11.63 -48.14
CA THR A 48 -3.11 -12.32 -48.40
C THR A 48 -2.67 -13.10 -47.16
N ASP A 49 -2.50 -14.41 -47.35
CA ASP A 49 -2.01 -15.39 -46.39
C ASP A 49 -0.63 -15.05 -45.84
N MET A 50 -0.45 -15.16 -44.51
CA MET A 50 0.79 -15.66 -43.87
C MET A 50 0.53 -15.97 -42.38
N SER A 51 0.49 -17.28 -42.09
CA SER A 51 0.85 -17.97 -40.85
C SER A 51 0.49 -17.37 -39.48
N ASN A 52 -0.41 -18.08 -38.79
CA ASN A 52 -0.77 -17.98 -37.38
C ASN A 52 0.41 -17.84 -36.41
N SER A 53 0.51 -16.68 -35.75
CA SER A 53 1.17 -16.52 -34.46
C SER A 53 0.34 -15.60 -33.55
N ASN A 54 -0.88 -16.02 -33.23
CA ASN A 54 -1.72 -15.36 -32.23
C ASN A 54 -1.55 -16.05 -30.88
N ASP A 55 -0.54 -15.65 -30.11
CA ASP A 55 -0.52 -15.86 -28.65
C ASP A 55 0.67 -15.11 -28.02
N CYS A 56 0.65 -13.77 -28.03
CA CYS A 56 1.58 -12.99 -27.19
C CYS A 56 1.15 -11.52 -27.03
N MET A 57 -0.02 -11.25 -26.46
CA MET A 57 -0.36 -9.92 -25.91
C MET A 57 -1.30 -10.09 -24.71
N ARG A 58 -0.76 -10.50 -23.55
CA ARG A 58 -1.52 -10.49 -22.27
C ARG A 58 -1.27 -9.17 -21.55
N ASP A 59 -2.10 -8.19 -21.86
CA ASP A 59 -2.22 -6.93 -21.14
C ASP A 59 -2.76 -7.17 -19.71
N SER A 60 -2.08 -6.64 -18.70
CA SER A 60 -2.33 -6.91 -17.27
C SER A 60 -3.46 -6.06 -16.66
N SER A 61 -4.23 -5.36 -17.49
CA SER A 61 -5.46 -4.66 -17.12
C SER A 61 -6.75 -5.38 -17.59
N GLN A 62 -6.65 -6.64 -18.03
CA GLN A 62 -7.75 -7.40 -18.64
C GLN A 62 -9.03 -7.44 -17.78
N ILE A 63 -10.04 -6.70 -18.23
CA ILE A 63 -11.45 -7.03 -18.02
C ILE A 63 -11.61 -8.50 -18.41
N LEU A 64 -11.92 -9.37 -17.42
CA LEU A 64 -12.12 -10.80 -17.65
C LEU A 64 -13.07 -11.00 -18.83
N THR A 65 -12.69 -11.85 -19.79
CA THR A 65 -13.64 -12.26 -20.84
C THR A 65 -14.87 -12.90 -20.20
N PRO A 66 -16.09 -12.75 -20.77
CA PRO A 66 -17.30 -13.30 -20.18
C PRO A 66 -17.21 -14.79 -19.77
N PRO A 67 -16.52 -15.68 -20.54
CA PRO A 67 -16.30 -17.07 -20.13
C PRO A 67 -15.40 -17.23 -18.90
N GLN A 68 -14.29 -16.47 -18.83
CA GLN A 68 -13.37 -16.51 -17.69
C GLN A 68 -14.03 -16.00 -16.41
N LEU A 69 -14.82 -14.92 -16.53
CA LEU A 69 -15.61 -14.37 -15.44
C LEU A 69 -16.61 -15.41 -14.91
N SER A 70 -17.33 -16.09 -15.80
CA SER A 70 -18.28 -17.15 -15.44
C SER A 70 -17.60 -18.33 -14.71
N SER A 71 -16.45 -18.78 -15.21
CA SER A 71 -15.66 -19.85 -14.58
C SER A 71 -15.17 -19.44 -13.19
N ARG A 72 -14.56 -18.26 -13.03
CA ARG A 72 -14.10 -17.76 -11.73
C ARG A 72 -15.25 -17.63 -10.73
N MET A 73 -16.39 -17.09 -11.17
CA MET A 73 -17.56 -16.94 -10.31
C MET A 73 -18.16 -18.28 -9.88
N LYS A 74 -18.07 -19.33 -10.71
CA LYS A 74 -18.43 -20.69 -10.32
C LYS A 74 -17.55 -21.21 -9.18
N HIS A 75 -16.23 -21.05 -9.29
CA HIS A 75 -15.30 -21.45 -8.23
C HIS A 75 -15.53 -20.68 -6.92
N ILE A 76 -15.77 -19.37 -7.00
CA ILE A 76 -16.06 -18.56 -5.82
C ILE A 76 -17.35 -19.06 -5.14
N ARG A 77 -18.44 -19.29 -5.89
CA ARG A 77 -19.69 -19.82 -5.31
C ARG A 77 -19.50 -21.17 -4.62
N GLN A 78 -18.70 -22.06 -5.21
CA GLN A 78 -18.36 -23.34 -4.58
C GLN A 78 -17.59 -23.15 -3.27
N ALA A 79 -16.59 -22.25 -3.25
CA ALA A 79 -15.84 -21.92 -2.05
C ALA A 79 -16.74 -21.29 -0.97
N MET A 80 -17.65 -20.39 -1.36
CA MET A 80 -18.62 -19.76 -0.45
C MET A 80 -19.54 -20.81 0.20
N ALA A 81 -20.09 -21.72 -0.60
CA ALA A 81 -20.97 -22.79 -0.11
C ALA A 81 -20.22 -23.78 0.78
N LYS A 82 -19.03 -24.25 0.36
CA LYS A 82 -18.19 -25.19 1.13
C LYS A 82 -17.85 -24.64 2.52
N ASN A 83 -17.49 -23.37 2.60
CA ASN A 83 -17.09 -22.71 3.85
C ASN A 83 -18.27 -22.04 4.59
N ARG A 84 -19.51 -22.21 4.11
CA ARG A 84 -20.73 -21.62 4.69
C ARG A 84 -20.59 -20.12 4.98
N LEU A 85 -20.01 -19.39 4.04
CA LEU A 85 -19.67 -17.97 4.25
C LEU A 85 -20.94 -17.14 4.48
N GLN A 86 -20.90 -16.31 5.51
CA GLN A 86 -21.95 -15.35 5.85
C GLN A 86 -21.63 -13.95 5.35
N PHE A 87 -20.34 -13.59 5.31
CA PHE A 87 -19.91 -12.24 4.97
C PHE A 87 -18.73 -12.25 3.99
N VAL A 88 -18.64 -11.19 3.18
CA VAL A 88 -17.49 -10.88 2.34
C VAL A 88 -17.08 -9.43 2.58
N ARG A 89 -15.82 -9.23 2.96
CA ARG A 89 -15.20 -7.90 3.10
C ARG A 89 -14.73 -7.41 1.73
N PHE A 90 -15.23 -6.25 1.30
CA PHE A 90 -14.77 -5.55 0.10
C PHE A 90 -13.72 -4.55 0.55
N GLU A 91 -12.44 -4.90 0.36
CA GLU A 91 -11.30 -4.20 0.94
C GLU A 91 -10.62 -3.29 -0.08
N ALA A 92 -10.29 -2.08 0.33
CA ALA A 92 -9.43 -1.17 -0.41
C ALA A 92 -8.40 -0.55 0.54
N THR A 93 -7.24 -0.20 0.00
CA THR A 93 -6.20 0.50 0.74
C THR A 93 -6.53 1.98 0.84
N ASP A 94 -6.34 2.56 2.02
CA ASP A 94 -6.21 4.03 2.15
C ASP A 94 -4.77 4.48 1.81
N LEU A 95 -4.51 5.79 1.89
CA LEU A 95 -3.17 6.36 1.60
C LEU A 95 -2.06 5.85 2.53
N HIS A 96 -2.39 5.37 3.73
CA HIS A 96 -1.42 4.80 4.69
C HIS A 96 -1.13 3.32 4.45
N GLY A 97 -1.91 2.65 3.61
CA GLY A 97 -1.79 1.20 3.44
C GLY A 97 -2.68 0.40 4.39
N VAL A 98 -3.63 1.05 5.07
CA VAL A 98 -4.56 0.40 5.98
C VAL A 98 -5.76 -0.13 5.19
N SER A 99 -6.21 -1.33 5.53
CA SER A 99 -7.41 -1.93 4.93
C SER A 99 -8.67 -1.24 5.42
N ARG A 100 -9.39 -0.62 4.49
CA ARG A 100 -10.73 -0.06 4.69
C ARG A 100 -11.71 -0.92 3.95
N SER A 101 -12.80 -1.33 4.61
CA SER A 101 -13.73 -2.27 3.99
C SER A 101 -15.19 -2.02 4.35
N LYS A 102 -16.06 -2.49 3.46
CA LYS A 102 -17.46 -2.76 3.77
C LYS A 102 -17.68 -4.26 3.81
N THR A 103 -18.23 -4.73 4.92
CA THR A 103 -18.62 -6.13 5.11
C THR A 103 -20.02 -6.34 4.57
N ILE A 104 -20.16 -7.18 3.55
CA ILE A 104 -21.41 -7.42 2.84
C ILE A 104 -21.90 -8.84 3.13
N PRO A 105 -23.20 -9.05 3.44
CA PRO A 105 -23.76 -10.40 3.52
C PRO A 105 -23.53 -11.19 2.23
N ALA A 106 -23.07 -12.43 2.37
CA ALA A 106 -22.59 -13.25 1.26
C ALA A 106 -23.62 -13.45 0.14
N HIS A 107 -24.92 -13.46 0.45
CA HIS A 107 -25.98 -13.59 -0.56
C HIS A 107 -26.10 -12.38 -1.50
N PHE A 108 -25.59 -11.20 -1.12
CA PHE A 108 -25.49 -10.03 -2.01
C PHE A 108 -24.20 -10.01 -2.84
N PHE A 109 -23.26 -10.95 -2.65
CA PHE A 109 -21.95 -10.92 -3.32
C PHE A 109 -22.08 -10.85 -4.84
N GLN A 110 -22.93 -11.68 -5.46
CA GLN A 110 -23.15 -11.70 -6.91
C GLN A 110 -23.62 -10.33 -7.44
N GLU A 111 -24.54 -9.67 -6.73
CA GLU A 111 -25.01 -8.32 -7.10
C GLU A 111 -23.87 -7.31 -7.01
N LYS A 112 -23.05 -7.39 -5.96
CA LYS A 112 -21.91 -6.48 -5.73
C LYS A 112 -20.73 -6.72 -6.67
N VAL A 113 -20.58 -7.92 -7.24
CA VAL A 113 -19.63 -8.15 -8.33
C VAL A 113 -20.00 -7.32 -9.57
N SER A 114 -21.30 -7.19 -9.87
CA SER A 114 -21.77 -6.45 -11.05
C SER A 114 -21.83 -4.94 -10.85
N HIS A 115 -22.20 -4.47 -9.67
CA HIS A 115 -22.47 -3.04 -9.41
C HIS A 115 -21.40 -2.36 -8.54
N GLY A 116 -20.48 -3.13 -7.95
CA GLY A 116 -19.55 -2.65 -6.95
C GLY A 116 -20.23 -2.31 -5.62
N VAL A 117 -19.43 -1.79 -4.69
CA VAL A 117 -19.87 -1.34 -3.37
C VAL A 117 -19.53 0.14 -3.22
N CYS A 118 -20.54 0.99 -3.05
CA CYS A 118 -20.32 2.42 -2.81
C CYS A 118 -19.73 2.65 -1.42
N MET A 119 -18.78 3.57 -1.28
CA MET A 119 -18.18 4.00 -0.01
C MET A 119 -17.80 5.48 -0.06
N PRO A 120 -17.88 6.24 1.05
CA PRO A 120 -17.39 7.61 1.07
C PRO A 120 -15.91 7.67 0.72
N ARG A 121 -15.53 8.57 -0.20
CA ARG A 121 -14.15 8.76 -0.65
C ARG A 121 -13.20 9.12 0.49
N GLY A 122 -13.67 9.94 1.43
CA GLY A 122 -12.90 10.37 2.59
C GLY A 122 -12.38 9.23 3.49
N TYR A 123 -12.97 8.03 3.42
CA TYR A 123 -12.46 6.87 4.16
C TYR A 123 -11.14 6.33 3.60
N LEU A 124 -10.85 6.55 2.32
CA LEU A 124 -9.59 6.10 1.69
C LEU A 124 -8.55 7.20 1.60
N GLU A 125 -8.97 8.45 1.46
CA GLU A 125 -8.04 9.56 1.29
C GLU A 125 -7.60 10.16 2.63
N VAL A 126 -8.38 9.97 3.70
CA VAL A 126 -8.02 10.35 5.09
C VAL A 126 -7.50 11.80 5.21
N ILE A 127 -8.00 12.69 4.35
CA ILE A 127 -7.68 14.12 4.43
C ILE A 127 -8.65 14.75 5.43
N PRO A 128 -8.21 15.73 6.24
CA PRO A 128 -9.15 16.58 6.97
C PRO A 128 -10.17 17.12 5.99
N ASN A 129 -11.45 17.23 6.40
CA ASN A 129 -12.40 17.97 5.60
C ASN A 129 -11.82 19.38 5.41
N PRO A 130 -11.38 19.79 4.20
CA PRO A 130 -10.85 21.12 4.04
C PRO A 130 -12.00 22.06 4.40
N LYS A 131 -11.80 22.92 5.41
CA LYS A 131 -12.68 24.10 5.52
C LYS A 131 -12.63 24.73 4.13
N ASP A 132 -13.79 25.09 3.57
CA ASP A 132 -13.95 25.47 2.15
C ASP A 132 -12.99 26.58 1.65
N ASN A 133 -12.18 27.17 2.52
CA ASN A 133 -11.22 28.23 2.20
C ASN A 133 -9.71 27.93 2.43
N GLU A 134 -9.26 26.76 2.91
CA GLU A 134 -7.86 26.68 3.42
C GLU A 134 -6.93 25.53 2.97
N MET A 135 -7.19 24.76 1.89
CA MET A 135 -6.11 23.89 1.38
C MET A 135 -6.21 23.59 -0.13
N ASN A 136 -5.31 24.21 -0.91
CA ASN A 136 -4.85 23.76 -2.22
C ASN A 136 -5.91 23.29 -3.24
N ASN A 137 -6.99 24.06 -3.44
CA ASN A 137 -8.01 23.80 -4.47
C ASN A 137 -8.67 22.40 -4.41
N ILE A 138 -8.53 21.67 -3.29
CA ILE A 138 -9.29 20.45 -3.04
C ILE A 138 -10.67 20.89 -2.55
N ARG A 139 -11.64 21.00 -3.46
CA ARG A 139 -13.02 21.34 -3.08
C ARG A 139 -13.53 20.30 -2.08
N ALA A 140 -14.09 20.74 -0.94
CA ALA A 140 -14.74 19.86 0.03
C ALA A 140 -15.83 18.99 -0.63
N THR A 141 -16.49 19.51 -1.67
CA THR A 141 -17.50 18.79 -2.47
C THR A 141 -16.95 17.56 -3.20
N CYS A 142 -15.66 17.52 -3.53
CA CYS A 142 -14.99 16.37 -4.15
C CYS A 142 -14.58 15.29 -3.13
N PHE A 143 -14.42 15.67 -1.85
CA PHE A 143 -14.03 14.77 -0.75
C PHE A 143 -15.23 14.01 -0.18
N ASN A 144 -16.39 14.68 -0.12
CA ASN A 144 -17.64 14.09 0.37
C ASN A 144 -18.39 13.24 -0.67
N SER A 145 -17.83 13.07 -1.87
CA SER A 145 -18.44 12.20 -2.89
C SER A 145 -18.25 10.72 -2.55
N ASP A 146 -19.19 9.88 -2.95
CA ASP A 146 -18.98 8.45 -2.96
C ASP A 146 -17.96 8.03 -4.05
N ILE A 147 -17.31 6.90 -3.79
CA ILE A 147 -16.56 6.09 -4.75
C ILE A 147 -17.17 4.69 -4.82
N VAL A 148 -16.83 3.95 -5.87
CA VAL A 148 -17.27 2.57 -6.07
C VAL A 148 -16.08 1.62 -5.94
N LEU A 149 -16.19 0.69 -5.01
CA LEU A 149 -15.26 -0.43 -4.84
C LEU A 149 -15.68 -1.56 -5.79
N MET A 150 -14.87 -1.84 -6.80
CA MET A 150 -15.09 -2.93 -7.75
C MET A 150 -14.18 -4.11 -7.40
N PRO A 151 -14.74 -5.30 -7.10
CA PRO A 151 -13.94 -6.43 -6.63
C PRO A 151 -13.06 -7.02 -7.74
N GLU A 152 -11.77 -7.20 -7.46
CA GLU A 152 -10.87 -7.97 -8.31
C GLU A 152 -10.97 -9.45 -7.91
N LEU A 153 -11.76 -10.22 -8.66
CA LEU A 153 -12.15 -11.59 -8.29
C LEU A 153 -10.98 -12.56 -8.17
N SER A 154 -9.84 -12.28 -8.80
CA SER A 154 -8.62 -13.07 -8.63
C SER A 154 -8.07 -13.02 -7.19
N THR A 155 -8.41 -11.97 -6.44
CA THR A 155 -8.00 -11.75 -5.04
C THR A 155 -8.98 -12.29 -4.00
N PHE A 156 -10.11 -12.88 -4.41
CA PHE A 156 -11.08 -13.46 -3.46
C PHE A 156 -10.43 -14.58 -2.64
N ARG A 157 -10.52 -14.49 -1.30
CA ARG A 157 -9.96 -15.48 -0.36
C ARG A 157 -10.86 -15.63 0.86
N VAL A 158 -11.00 -16.85 1.36
CA VAL A 158 -11.59 -17.10 2.68
C VAL A 158 -10.59 -16.66 3.73
N LEU A 159 -11.03 -15.95 4.76
CA LEU A 159 -10.17 -15.52 5.87
C LEU A 159 -10.16 -16.62 6.95
N PRO A 160 -9.03 -17.30 7.19
CA PRO A 160 -8.96 -18.42 8.15
C PRO A 160 -9.17 -17.98 9.61
N TRP A 161 -8.80 -16.74 9.91
CA TRP A 161 -8.90 -16.14 11.25
C TRP A 161 -10.21 -15.40 11.50
N ALA A 162 -11.15 -15.36 10.54
CA ALA A 162 -12.45 -14.69 10.68
C ALA A 162 -13.60 -15.68 10.43
N ASP A 163 -14.54 -15.79 11.38
CA ASP A 163 -15.66 -16.74 11.27
C ASP A 163 -16.49 -16.50 10.00
N ARG A 164 -16.64 -17.56 9.19
CA ARG A 164 -17.48 -17.60 7.98
C ARG A 164 -17.37 -16.34 7.13
N THR A 165 -16.17 -15.79 7.03
CA THR A 165 -15.91 -14.52 6.33
C THR A 165 -14.86 -14.71 5.26
N ALA A 166 -15.11 -14.14 4.08
CA ALA A 166 -14.09 -13.97 3.04
C ALA A 166 -13.75 -12.49 2.86
N ARG A 167 -12.72 -12.24 2.06
CA ARG A 167 -12.35 -10.92 1.57
C ARG A 167 -12.15 -10.92 0.06
N VAL A 168 -12.24 -9.74 -0.52
CA VAL A 168 -11.84 -9.45 -1.89
C VAL A 168 -11.24 -8.05 -1.95
N ILE A 169 -10.06 -7.92 -2.56
CA ILE A 169 -9.43 -6.63 -2.77
C ILE A 169 -10.14 -5.96 -3.94
N CYS A 170 -10.42 -4.67 -3.79
CA CYS A 170 -11.16 -3.88 -4.75
C CYS A 170 -10.28 -2.83 -5.41
N ASP A 171 -10.49 -2.67 -6.72
CA ASP A 171 -10.09 -1.46 -7.42
C ASP A 171 -11.15 -0.37 -7.18
N THR A 172 -10.73 0.88 -7.16
CA THR A 172 -11.57 2.01 -6.72
C THR A 172 -11.84 2.95 -7.87
N PHE A 173 -13.09 3.30 -8.08
CA PHE A 173 -13.56 4.15 -9.17
C PHE A 173 -14.40 5.31 -8.63
N THR A 174 -14.46 6.40 -9.39
CA THR A 174 -15.47 7.44 -9.16
C THR A 174 -16.87 6.89 -9.47
N VAL A 175 -17.92 7.57 -8.99
CA VAL A 175 -19.31 7.22 -9.36
C VAL A 175 -19.61 7.36 -10.86
N THR A 176 -18.75 8.07 -11.61
CA THR A 176 -18.85 8.18 -13.08
C THR A 176 -18.17 7.04 -13.82
N GLY A 177 -17.48 6.13 -13.11
CA GLY A 177 -16.79 4.97 -13.67
C GLY A 177 -15.32 5.21 -14.02
N GLU A 178 -14.76 6.38 -13.72
CA GLU A 178 -13.34 6.66 -13.95
C GLU A 178 -12.49 6.08 -12.81
N PRO A 179 -11.26 5.58 -13.08
CA PRO A 179 -10.36 5.14 -12.02
C PRO A 179 -10.07 6.26 -11.00
N LEU A 180 -10.08 5.92 -9.71
CA LEU A 180 -9.71 6.87 -8.67
C LEU A 180 -8.21 7.15 -8.70
N LEU A 181 -7.83 8.34 -9.18
CA LEU A 181 -6.41 8.71 -9.41
C LEU A 181 -5.54 8.78 -8.16
N THR A 182 -6.14 8.86 -6.97
CA THR A 182 -5.45 8.86 -5.67
C THR A 182 -5.22 7.44 -5.12
N SER A 183 -5.77 6.42 -5.77
CA SER A 183 -5.71 5.04 -5.28
C SER A 183 -4.31 4.44 -5.42
N PRO A 184 -3.62 4.10 -4.31
CA PRO A 184 -2.28 3.53 -4.34
C PRO A 184 -2.20 2.26 -5.19
N ARG A 185 -3.22 1.39 -5.09
CA ARG A 185 -3.30 0.15 -5.86
C ARG A 185 -3.42 0.42 -7.37
N TYR A 186 -4.26 1.37 -7.77
CA TYR A 186 -4.40 1.77 -9.18
C TYR A 186 -3.07 2.31 -9.72
N ILE A 187 -2.40 3.19 -8.96
CA ILE A 187 -1.10 3.77 -9.33
C ILE A 187 -0.06 2.65 -9.51
N ALA A 188 0.00 1.67 -8.61
CA ALA A 188 0.90 0.52 -8.73
C ALA A 188 0.60 -0.34 -9.97
N LYS A 189 -0.67 -0.65 -10.25
CA LYS A 189 -1.05 -1.38 -11.47
C LYS A 189 -0.61 -0.62 -12.73
N ARG A 190 -0.83 0.69 -12.78
CA ARG A 190 -0.41 1.54 -13.90
C ARG A 190 1.11 1.50 -14.12
N GLN A 191 1.91 1.62 -13.05
CA GLN A 191 3.37 1.56 -13.16
C GLN A 191 3.86 0.17 -13.61
N LEU A 192 3.25 -0.91 -13.12
CA LEU A 192 3.54 -2.26 -13.61
C LEU A 192 3.18 -2.43 -15.10
N SER A 193 2.09 -1.83 -15.57
CA SER A 193 1.74 -1.83 -16.99
C SER A 193 2.77 -1.05 -17.83
N HIS A 194 3.26 0.11 -17.36
CA HIS A 194 4.35 0.83 -18.03
C HIS A 194 5.65 0.01 -18.08
N LEU A 195 5.96 -0.73 -17.01
CA LEU A 195 7.10 -1.64 -16.96
C LEU A 195 6.98 -2.75 -18.02
N GLN A 196 5.79 -3.35 -18.11
CA GLN A 196 5.48 -4.38 -19.11
C GLN A 196 5.58 -3.83 -20.54
N ALA A 197 5.04 -2.63 -20.79
CA ALA A 197 5.14 -1.95 -22.08
C ALA A 197 6.59 -1.61 -22.46
N SER A 198 7.46 -1.45 -21.47
CA SER A 198 8.91 -1.25 -21.65
C SER A 198 9.68 -2.55 -21.84
N GLY A 199 9.01 -3.71 -21.87
CA GLY A 199 9.61 -5.02 -22.13
C GLY A 199 10.07 -5.79 -20.89
N PHE A 200 9.62 -5.40 -19.70
CA PHE A 200 10.07 -6.00 -18.44
C PHE A 200 8.95 -6.50 -17.53
N SER A 201 9.27 -7.44 -16.65
CA SER A 201 8.42 -7.87 -15.53
C SER A 201 9.16 -7.67 -14.21
N LEU A 202 8.45 -7.25 -13.16
CA LEU A 202 9.01 -7.16 -11.82
C LEU A 202 8.69 -8.43 -11.03
N LEU A 203 9.72 -9.08 -10.50
CA LEU A 203 9.60 -10.13 -9.49
C LEU A 203 9.99 -9.53 -8.13
N SER A 204 9.07 -9.52 -7.16
CA SER A 204 9.31 -8.87 -5.87
C SER A 204 8.68 -9.58 -4.69
N ALA A 205 9.25 -9.36 -3.51
CA ALA A 205 8.72 -9.74 -2.21
C ALA A 205 8.95 -8.61 -1.20
N PHE A 206 8.06 -8.51 -0.24
CA PHE A 206 8.30 -7.68 0.94
C PHE A 206 8.90 -8.53 2.07
N ILE A 207 9.78 -7.90 2.84
CA ILE A 207 10.30 -8.43 4.11
C ILE A 207 9.91 -7.42 5.19
N TYR A 208 9.15 -7.86 6.18
CA TYR A 208 8.58 -7.01 7.21
C TYR A 208 9.11 -7.36 8.59
N ASP A 209 9.55 -6.34 9.32
CA ASP A 209 9.68 -6.38 10.77
C ASP A 209 8.40 -5.86 11.43
N PHE A 210 7.98 -6.54 12.49
CA PHE A 210 6.92 -6.09 13.39
C PHE A 210 7.15 -6.65 14.79
N CYS A 211 6.54 -6.01 15.79
CA CYS A 211 6.61 -6.45 17.16
C CYS A 211 5.28 -6.99 17.63
N ILE A 212 5.36 -8.02 18.46
CA ILE A 212 4.23 -8.60 19.16
C ILE A 212 4.43 -8.37 20.65
N PHE A 213 3.42 -7.77 21.25
CA PHE A 213 3.35 -7.48 22.66
C PHE A 213 2.33 -8.40 23.33
N GLY A 214 2.64 -8.81 24.56
CA GLY A 214 1.71 -9.53 25.41
C GLY A 214 0.60 -8.62 25.97
N VAL A 215 -0.11 -9.13 26.96
CA VAL A 215 -1.17 -8.38 27.64
C VAL A 215 -0.60 -7.10 28.28
N PRO A 216 -1.24 -5.94 28.09
CA PRO A 216 -0.85 -4.72 28.78
C PRO A 216 -0.87 -4.88 30.30
N GLU A 217 0.24 -4.60 30.97
CA GLU A 217 0.34 -4.52 32.42
C GLU A 217 0.25 -3.07 32.88
N ILE A 218 -0.73 -2.75 33.73
CA ILE A 218 -0.79 -1.42 34.35
C ILE A 218 0.26 -1.37 35.47
N LEU A 219 1.40 -0.72 35.20
CA LEU A 219 2.48 -0.53 36.19
C LEU A 219 2.06 0.46 37.29
N ASN A 220 1.27 1.49 36.94
CA ASN A 220 0.64 2.45 37.85
C ASN A 220 -0.53 3.17 37.14
N SER A 221 -1.26 4.06 37.82
CA SER A 221 -2.45 4.75 37.26
C SER A 221 -2.23 5.54 35.97
N LYS A 222 -0.98 5.75 35.53
CA LYS A 222 -0.62 6.50 34.33
C LYS A 222 0.22 5.71 33.31
N ILE A 223 0.75 4.55 33.68
CA ILE A 223 1.70 3.80 32.86
C ILE A 223 1.14 2.40 32.58
N ILE A 224 0.89 2.14 31.31
CA ILE A 224 0.61 0.82 30.76
C ILE A 224 1.91 0.33 30.12
N SER A 225 2.40 -0.82 30.56
CA SER A 225 3.52 -1.55 29.99
C SER A 225 3.01 -2.59 29.02
N PHE A 226 3.69 -2.73 27.90
CA PHE A 226 3.45 -3.80 26.93
C PHE A 226 4.69 -4.68 26.93
N PRO A 227 4.72 -5.81 27.68
CA PRO A 227 5.89 -6.67 27.70
C PRO A 227 6.10 -7.23 26.29
N ALA A 228 7.28 -6.95 25.73
CA ALA A 228 7.67 -7.51 24.45
C ALA A 228 7.91 -9.02 24.61
N LEU A 229 7.22 -9.84 23.83
CA LEU A 229 7.28 -11.29 23.95
C LEU A 229 8.63 -11.82 23.49
N THR A 230 9.43 -12.43 24.36
CA THR A 230 10.57 -13.19 23.87
C THR A 230 10.03 -14.48 23.26
N PHE A 231 9.89 -14.52 21.93
CA PHE A 231 9.51 -15.74 21.22
C PHE A 231 10.54 -16.82 21.52
N LEU A 232 10.16 -17.76 22.38
CA LEU A 232 10.93 -18.96 22.65
C LEU A 232 10.45 -20.03 21.68
N ASN A 233 11.38 -20.67 20.96
CA ASN A 233 11.07 -21.83 20.14
C ASN A 233 10.23 -22.82 20.97
N ASN A 234 9.02 -23.15 20.47
CA ASN A 234 7.97 -23.99 21.07
C ASN A 234 6.91 -23.35 21.99
N HIS A 235 7.10 -22.16 22.56
CA HIS A 235 6.08 -21.55 23.44
C HIS A 235 5.01 -20.75 22.67
N ASP A 236 5.44 -19.96 21.69
CA ASP A 236 4.55 -19.12 20.86
C ASP A 236 4.27 -19.72 19.47
N GLN A 237 4.64 -20.99 19.28
CA GLN A 237 4.42 -21.71 18.02
C GLN A 237 2.96 -21.68 17.55
N PRO A 238 1.93 -21.86 18.39
CA PRO A 238 0.54 -21.87 17.92
C PRO A 238 0.13 -20.58 17.20
N PHE A 239 0.54 -19.42 17.73
CA PHE A 239 0.25 -18.12 17.10
C PHE A 239 0.95 -18.01 15.73
N MET A 240 2.25 -18.31 15.67
CA MET A 240 3.01 -18.22 14.42
C MET A 240 2.50 -19.23 13.38
N GLN A 241 2.13 -20.44 13.81
CA GLN A 241 1.60 -21.48 12.94
C GLN A 241 0.25 -21.06 12.35
N GLU A 242 -0.67 -20.54 13.17
CA GLU A 242 -1.95 -20.02 12.68
C GLU A 242 -1.76 -18.84 11.72
N LEU A 243 -0.81 -17.93 12.00
CA LEU A 243 -0.50 -16.80 11.13
C LEU A 243 0.05 -17.26 9.78
N VAL A 244 1.06 -18.13 9.76
CA VAL A 244 1.72 -18.60 8.53
C VAL A 244 0.76 -19.45 7.70
N ASP A 245 0.06 -20.40 8.32
CA ASP A 245 -0.95 -21.21 7.64
C ASP A 245 -2.08 -20.33 7.12
N GLY A 246 -2.50 -19.34 7.90
CA GLY A 246 -3.53 -18.38 7.51
C GLY A 246 -3.12 -17.56 6.28
N LEU A 247 -1.90 -17.03 6.28
CA LEU A 247 -1.35 -16.26 5.17
C LEU A 247 -1.26 -17.12 3.89
N TYR A 248 -0.82 -18.37 4.00
CA TYR A 248 -0.82 -19.32 2.90
C TYR A 248 -2.21 -19.50 2.27
N HIS A 249 -3.25 -19.71 3.10
CA HIS A 249 -4.64 -19.86 2.62
C HIS A 249 -5.24 -18.57 2.03
N THR A 250 -4.70 -17.40 2.41
CA THR A 250 -5.05 -16.11 1.80
C THR A 250 -4.21 -15.77 0.57
N GLY A 251 -3.36 -16.69 0.13
CA GLY A 251 -2.53 -16.57 -1.08
C GLY A 251 -1.20 -15.84 -0.86
N ALA A 252 -0.85 -15.50 0.38
CA ALA A 252 0.40 -14.84 0.73
C ALA A 252 1.39 -15.88 1.26
N ASN A 253 2.24 -16.42 0.38
CA ASN A 253 3.14 -17.51 0.75
C ASN A 253 4.35 -16.99 1.54
N VAL A 254 4.39 -17.27 2.85
CA VAL A 254 5.53 -16.95 3.70
C VAL A 254 6.66 -17.91 3.39
N GLU A 255 7.81 -17.37 2.99
CA GLU A 255 9.01 -18.15 2.72
C GLU A 255 9.77 -18.47 4.00
N SER A 256 9.92 -17.48 4.88
CA SER A 256 10.58 -17.64 6.16
C SER A 256 10.05 -16.64 7.17
N PHE A 257 10.18 -17.00 8.44
CA PHE A 257 9.99 -16.08 9.55
C PHE A 257 11.06 -16.35 10.61
N SER A 258 11.43 -15.34 11.37
CA SER A 258 12.43 -15.46 12.44
C SER A 258 12.23 -14.40 13.51
N SER A 259 12.63 -14.70 14.74
CA SER A 259 12.83 -13.66 15.75
C SER A 259 14.00 -12.78 15.34
N SER A 260 13.85 -11.47 15.49
CA SER A 260 14.89 -10.49 15.18
C SER A 260 15.72 -10.16 16.44
N THR A 261 16.44 -9.03 16.40
CA THR A 261 17.42 -8.64 17.44
C THR A 261 16.82 -8.32 18.81
N ARG A 262 15.54 -7.96 18.90
CA ARG A 262 14.88 -7.53 20.14
C ARG A 262 13.79 -8.51 20.55
N PRO A 263 13.50 -8.63 21.87
CA PRO A 263 12.29 -9.29 22.32
C PRO A 263 11.05 -8.74 21.61
N GLY A 264 10.13 -9.62 21.25
CA GLY A 264 8.86 -9.33 20.56
C GLY A 264 9.01 -9.13 19.06
N GLN A 265 10.22 -8.88 18.56
CA GLN A 265 10.45 -8.53 17.16
C GLN A 265 10.51 -9.78 16.28
N MET A 266 9.70 -9.78 15.24
CA MET A 266 9.61 -10.82 14.24
C MET A 266 9.88 -10.25 12.86
N GLU A 267 10.61 -11.00 12.04
CA GLU A 267 10.75 -10.78 10.61
C GLU A 267 9.91 -11.82 9.87
N ILE A 268 9.15 -11.39 8.85
CA ILE A 268 8.47 -12.26 7.88
C ILE A 268 8.94 -11.90 6.48
N SER A 269 9.38 -12.90 5.73
CA SER A 269 9.74 -12.80 4.31
C SER A 269 8.75 -13.59 3.46
N PHE A 270 8.23 -12.97 2.40
CA PHE A 270 7.36 -13.64 1.43
C PHE A 270 8.16 -14.28 0.29
N LEU A 271 7.59 -15.32 -0.31
CA LEU A 271 8.05 -15.81 -1.61
C LEU A 271 7.86 -14.70 -2.66
N PRO A 272 8.87 -14.42 -3.52
CA PRO A 272 8.73 -13.44 -4.59
C PRO A 272 7.66 -13.82 -5.60
N GLU A 273 6.85 -12.83 -5.99
CA GLU A 273 5.80 -12.96 -6.99
C GLU A 273 5.89 -11.86 -8.04
N PHE A 274 5.39 -12.17 -9.24
CA PHE A 274 5.37 -11.21 -10.34
C PHE A 274 4.20 -10.22 -10.20
N GLY A 275 4.48 -8.96 -10.52
CA GLY A 275 3.45 -7.92 -10.61
C GLY A 275 2.93 -7.45 -9.24
N ILE A 276 1.63 -7.28 -9.12
CA ILE A 276 1.00 -6.60 -7.98
C ILE A 276 0.90 -7.49 -6.72
N SER A 277 0.98 -8.80 -6.88
CA SER A 277 0.71 -9.76 -5.80
C SER A 277 1.63 -9.57 -4.59
N SER A 278 2.88 -9.15 -4.79
CA SER A 278 3.78 -8.90 -3.65
C SER A 278 3.26 -7.78 -2.74
N ALA A 279 2.65 -6.74 -3.32
CA ALA A 279 2.02 -5.68 -2.55
C ALA A 279 0.67 -6.13 -1.95
N ASP A 280 -0.09 -7.00 -2.62
CA ASP A 280 -1.28 -7.64 -2.05
C ASP A 280 -0.95 -8.48 -0.81
N ASN A 281 0.14 -9.24 -0.87
CA ASN A 281 0.63 -10.06 0.23
C ASN A 281 1.03 -9.19 1.42
N ALA A 282 1.78 -8.12 1.18
CA ALA A 282 2.15 -7.13 2.21
C ALA A 282 0.92 -6.45 2.85
N PHE A 283 -0.05 -6.02 2.03
CA PHE A 283 -1.30 -5.43 2.50
C PHE A 283 -2.10 -6.42 3.36
N THR A 284 -2.12 -7.69 2.97
CA THR A 284 -2.79 -8.78 3.69
C THR A 284 -2.10 -9.07 5.02
N LEU A 285 -0.76 -9.08 5.06
CA LEU A 285 0.03 -9.28 6.28
C LEU A 285 -0.36 -8.28 7.37
N ARG A 286 -0.44 -6.99 7.03
CA ARG A 286 -0.71 -5.93 8.01
C ARG A 286 -2.02 -6.09 8.75
N THR A 287 -3.05 -6.57 8.05
CA THR A 287 -4.36 -6.83 8.65
C THR A 287 -4.37 -8.19 9.35
N GLY A 288 -3.85 -9.22 8.69
CA GLY A 288 -3.86 -10.60 9.18
C GLY A 288 -3.11 -10.76 10.50
N VAL A 289 -1.92 -10.17 10.65
CA VAL A 289 -1.14 -10.29 11.89
C VAL A 289 -1.87 -9.66 13.09
N LYS A 290 -2.52 -8.51 12.89
CA LYS A 290 -3.28 -7.82 13.95
C LYS A 290 -4.51 -8.63 14.35
N GLU A 291 -5.22 -9.23 13.38
CA GLU A 291 -6.40 -10.05 13.65
C GLU A 291 -6.05 -11.38 14.34
N VAL A 292 -5.01 -12.07 13.88
CA VAL A 292 -4.53 -13.30 14.52
C VAL A 292 -3.99 -12.99 15.92
N ALA A 293 -3.20 -11.92 16.10
CA ALA A 293 -2.63 -11.56 17.41
C ALA A 293 -3.72 -11.35 18.47
N ARG A 294 -4.82 -10.69 18.10
CA ARG A 294 -5.97 -10.47 19.00
C ARG A 294 -6.61 -11.77 19.49
N LYS A 295 -6.59 -12.85 18.70
CA LYS A 295 -7.10 -14.17 19.16
C LYS A 295 -6.28 -14.75 20.31
N TYR A 296 -5.02 -14.35 20.42
CA TYR A 296 -4.08 -14.77 21.46
C TYR A 296 -3.92 -13.72 22.57
N ASN A 297 -4.77 -12.68 22.61
CA ASN A 297 -4.64 -11.51 23.50
C ASN A 297 -3.31 -10.77 23.35
N TYR A 298 -2.72 -10.84 22.16
CA TYR A 298 -1.52 -10.11 21.79
C TYR A 298 -1.86 -8.86 20.99
N ILE A 299 -0.92 -7.91 20.99
CA ILE A 299 -0.98 -6.71 20.15
C ILE A 299 0.18 -6.77 19.17
N ALA A 300 -0.12 -6.68 17.88
CA ALA A 300 0.89 -6.58 16.83
C ALA A 300 1.04 -5.13 16.39
N SER A 301 2.27 -4.63 16.32
CA SER A 301 2.59 -3.30 15.82
C SER A 301 3.72 -3.34 14.80
N PHE A 302 3.54 -2.58 13.71
CA PHE A 302 4.59 -2.28 12.73
C PHE A 302 5.27 -0.94 13.02
N PHE A 303 4.97 -0.38 14.19
CA PHE A 303 5.42 0.93 14.63
C PHE A 303 5.84 0.87 16.10
N ILE A 304 7.06 1.31 16.41
CA ILE A 304 7.47 1.60 17.79
C ILE A 304 8.18 2.94 17.84
N GLU A 305 7.82 3.80 18.80
CA GLU A 305 8.42 5.14 18.99
C GLU A 305 9.96 5.14 19.07
N THR A 306 10.53 4.04 19.57
CA THR A 306 11.99 3.84 19.66
C THR A 306 12.65 3.62 18.29
N GLY A 307 11.88 3.46 17.21
CA GLY A 307 12.34 3.38 15.82
C GLY A 307 12.95 2.04 15.40
N PHE A 308 12.90 1.02 16.26
CA PHE A 308 13.64 -0.23 16.04
C PHE A 308 12.89 -1.29 15.22
N CYS A 309 11.56 -1.22 15.09
CA CYS A 309 10.75 -2.28 14.48
C CYS A 309 9.82 -1.76 13.37
N ASP A 310 10.42 -1.12 12.37
CA ASP A 310 9.69 -0.51 11.27
C ASP A 310 10.33 -0.87 9.92
N SER A 311 10.99 -2.03 9.76
CA SER A 311 11.59 -2.39 8.46
C SER A 311 10.54 -2.92 7.49
N GLY A 312 10.42 -2.33 6.30
CA GLY A 312 9.54 -2.79 5.23
C GLY A 312 10.31 -2.86 3.92
N ILE A 313 11.18 -3.87 3.77
CA ILE A 313 12.12 -3.97 2.65
C ILE A 313 11.39 -4.50 1.42
N LEU A 314 11.60 -3.85 0.27
CA LEU A 314 11.20 -4.40 -1.03
C LEU A 314 12.40 -5.09 -1.69
N SER A 315 12.43 -6.42 -1.61
CA SER A 315 13.36 -7.26 -2.36
C SER A 315 12.82 -7.45 -3.77
N HIS A 316 13.55 -7.03 -4.79
CA HIS A 316 13.06 -7.07 -6.17
C HIS A 316 14.15 -7.35 -7.20
N SER A 317 13.72 -7.92 -8.33
CA SER A 317 14.54 -8.14 -9.51
C SER A 317 13.74 -7.83 -10.77
N LEU A 318 14.44 -7.37 -11.80
CA LEU A 318 13.86 -7.12 -13.12
C LEU A 318 14.04 -8.35 -13.99
N TRP A 319 12.99 -8.75 -14.69
CA TRP A 319 12.97 -9.86 -15.62
C TRP A 319 12.53 -9.38 -17.00
N ASP A 320 12.81 -10.18 -18.03
CA ASP A 320 12.20 -9.99 -19.35
C ASP A 320 10.67 -10.06 -19.27
N VAL A 321 9.99 -9.54 -20.30
CA VAL A 321 8.51 -9.53 -20.37
C VAL A 321 7.90 -10.93 -20.22
N ASP A 322 8.60 -11.96 -20.70
CA ASP A 322 8.19 -13.36 -20.65
C ASP A 322 8.50 -14.06 -19.32
N ARG A 323 9.16 -13.37 -18.37
CA ARG A 323 9.46 -13.86 -17.01
C ARG A 323 10.40 -15.07 -16.98
N LYS A 324 11.28 -15.21 -17.96
CA LYS A 324 12.22 -16.34 -18.11
C LYS A 324 13.65 -15.98 -17.78
N LYS A 325 14.05 -14.72 -17.97
CA LYS A 325 15.43 -14.26 -17.78
C LYS A 325 15.49 -13.10 -16.79
N ASN A 326 16.28 -13.28 -15.72
CA ASN A 326 16.62 -12.21 -14.80
C ASN A 326 17.56 -11.22 -15.52
N MET A 327 17.13 -9.97 -15.64
CA MET A 327 17.83 -8.91 -16.36
C MET A 327 18.93 -8.24 -15.53
N PHE A 328 19.03 -8.51 -14.23
CA PHE A 328 20.12 -8.04 -13.37
C PHE A 328 21.38 -8.91 -13.44
N CYS A 329 21.30 -10.10 -14.05
CA CYS A 329 22.38 -11.07 -14.13
C CYS A 329 22.58 -11.56 -15.57
N SER A 330 23.81 -11.61 -16.07
CA SER A 330 24.11 -12.16 -17.41
C SER A 330 24.28 -13.68 -17.39
N THR A 331 24.90 -14.20 -16.33
CA THR A 331 25.30 -15.61 -16.16
C THR A 331 25.30 -15.95 -14.67
N SER A 332 24.80 -17.15 -14.31
CA SER A 332 24.78 -17.62 -12.92
C SER A 332 26.19 -17.58 -12.31
N GLY A 333 26.39 -16.78 -11.25
CA GLY A 333 27.66 -16.66 -10.53
C GLY A 333 28.47 -15.38 -10.79
N THR A 334 28.06 -14.48 -11.69
CA THR A 334 28.70 -13.17 -11.79
C THR A 334 28.33 -12.29 -10.61
N GLU A 335 29.33 -11.73 -9.91
CA GLU A 335 29.12 -10.93 -8.70
C GLU A 335 28.60 -9.51 -8.97
N GLN A 336 28.52 -9.08 -10.24
CA GLN A 336 28.14 -7.71 -10.59
C GLN A 336 26.78 -7.63 -11.31
N LEU A 337 26.13 -6.47 -11.16
CA LEU A 337 24.94 -6.12 -11.94
C LEU A 337 25.27 -5.98 -13.43
N THR A 338 24.38 -6.47 -14.29
CA THR A 338 24.37 -6.13 -15.72
C THR A 338 24.21 -4.62 -15.92
N ILE A 339 24.46 -4.12 -17.14
CA ILE A 339 24.17 -2.72 -17.51
C ILE A 339 22.71 -2.35 -17.21
N THR A 340 21.76 -3.27 -17.45
CA THR A 340 20.35 -3.05 -17.13
C THR A 340 20.14 -2.89 -15.62
N GLY A 341 20.75 -3.76 -14.81
CA GLY A 341 20.70 -3.65 -13.35
C GLY A 341 21.37 -2.37 -12.84
N LYS A 342 22.49 -1.96 -13.45
CA LYS A 342 23.17 -0.71 -13.10
C LYS A 342 22.31 0.52 -13.40
N LYS A 343 21.70 0.59 -14.58
CA LYS A 343 20.76 1.67 -14.93
C LYS A 343 19.56 1.72 -13.99
N TRP A 344 18.98 0.58 -13.66
CA TRP A 344 17.88 0.50 -12.68
C TRP A 344 18.30 1.07 -11.32
N LEU A 345 19.45 0.63 -10.79
CA LEU A 345 19.99 1.14 -9.52
C LEU A 345 20.27 2.65 -9.59
N ALA A 346 20.82 3.16 -10.70
CA ALA A 346 21.07 4.58 -10.89
C ALA A 346 19.78 5.42 -10.79
N GLY A 347 18.66 4.92 -11.33
CA GLY A 347 17.35 5.53 -11.16
C GLY A 347 16.88 5.54 -9.70
N LEU A 348 17.02 4.42 -8.99
CA LEU A 348 16.68 4.35 -7.57
C LEU A 348 17.52 5.32 -6.71
N LEU A 349 18.82 5.45 -7.01
CA LEU A 349 19.70 6.37 -6.32
C LEU A 349 19.31 7.82 -6.61
N LYS A 350 19.12 8.19 -7.88
CA LYS A 350 18.71 9.53 -8.32
C LYS A 350 17.45 10.02 -7.61
N HIS A 351 16.49 9.14 -7.41
CA HIS A 351 15.18 9.46 -6.82
C HIS A 351 15.11 9.18 -5.31
N SER A 352 16.21 8.83 -4.64
CA SER A 352 16.20 8.34 -3.26
C SER A 352 15.56 9.30 -2.25
N ALA A 353 15.78 10.61 -2.42
CA ALA A 353 15.20 11.66 -1.58
C ALA A 353 13.66 11.60 -1.60
N ALA A 354 13.07 11.60 -2.79
CA ALA A 354 11.63 11.55 -2.98
C ALA A 354 11.04 10.16 -2.66
N LEU A 355 11.73 9.07 -3.01
CA LEU A 355 11.36 7.71 -2.60
C LEU A 355 11.25 7.61 -1.08
N SER A 356 12.19 8.20 -0.34
CA SER A 356 12.19 8.19 1.13
C SER A 356 10.95 8.85 1.74
N CYS A 357 10.29 9.78 1.05
CA CYS A 357 9.04 10.39 1.52
C CYS A 357 7.89 9.38 1.52
N LEU A 358 7.78 8.58 0.45
CA LEU A 358 6.73 7.56 0.28
C LEU A 358 7.03 6.30 1.10
N MET A 359 8.32 5.98 1.25
CA MET A 359 8.82 4.76 1.89
C MET A 359 9.05 4.90 3.39
N ALA A 360 9.29 6.11 3.91
CA ALA A 360 9.36 6.40 5.35
C ALA A 360 8.43 7.58 5.67
N PRO A 361 7.10 7.36 5.64
CA PRO A 361 6.11 8.42 5.56
C PRO A 361 5.74 9.07 6.91
N SER A 362 6.48 8.78 7.99
CA SER A 362 6.27 9.39 9.30
C SER A 362 7.58 9.91 9.88
N VAL A 363 7.49 10.88 10.79
CA VAL A 363 8.64 11.48 11.48
C VAL A 363 9.50 10.41 12.17
N SER A 364 8.88 9.44 12.83
CA SER A 364 9.60 8.38 13.53
C SER A 364 10.32 7.42 12.58
N CYS A 365 9.79 7.17 11.37
CA CYS A 365 10.47 6.34 10.37
C CYS A 365 11.84 6.94 9.98
N ARG A 366 11.97 8.27 9.99
CA ARG A 366 13.20 8.97 9.58
C ARG A 366 14.33 8.86 10.60
N LYS A 367 14.02 8.62 11.88
CA LYS A 367 15.03 8.34 12.93
C LYS A 367 15.90 7.13 12.60
N ARG A 368 15.43 6.23 11.74
CA ARG A 368 16.22 5.09 11.22
C ARG A 368 17.40 5.53 10.36
N TYR A 369 17.22 6.61 9.59
CA TYR A 369 18.28 7.15 8.74
C TYR A 369 19.36 7.88 9.55
N SER A 370 19.03 8.33 10.77
CA SER A 370 19.95 9.02 11.67
C SER A 370 20.64 8.11 12.69
N LYS A 371 20.49 6.77 12.63
CA LYS A 371 21.11 5.82 13.58
C LYS A 371 22.57 6.21 13.83
N ASP A 372 22.87 6.49 15.09
CA ASP A 372 24.21 6.79 15.64
C ASP A 372 24.91 8.08 15.19
N ARG A 373 24.31 8.92 14.34
CA ARG A 373 24.91 10.20 13.94
C ARG A 373 24.50 11.32 14.89
N LYS A 374 25.41 11.70 15.79
CA LYS A 374 25.28 12.92 16.63
C LYS A 374 25.28 14.21 15.81
N ASP A 375 25.84 14.16 14.60
CA ASP A 375 26.01 15.34 13.76
C ASP A 375 24.68 15.76 13.14
N LEU A 376 24.30 17.02 13.39
CA LEU A 376 23.10 17.72 12.90
C LEU A 376 23.10 17.94 11.37
N LYS A 377 23.44 16.93 10.55
CA LYS A 377 23.25 17.04 9.11
C LYS A 377 21.76 17.00 8.79
N LYS A 378 21.31 17.81 7.84
CA LYS A 378 19.90 17.82 7.37
C LYS A 378 19.54 16.55 6.59
N SER A 379 20.55 15.86 6.08
CA SER A 379 20.45 14.74 5.17
C SER A 379 21.58 13.72 5.41
N VAL A 380 21.41 12.51 4.89
CA VAL A 380 22.44 11.46 4.88
C VAL A 380 22.67 10.96 3.45
N PRO A 381 23.91 10.59 3.07
CA PRO A 381 24.16 10.05 1.75
C PRO A 381 23.41 8.74 1.53
N THR A 382 22.88 8.55 0.33
CA THR A 382 22.24 7.30 -0.08
C THR A 382 23.32 6.25 -0.31
N THR A 383 23.26 5.15 0.44
CA THR A 383 24.27 4.08 0.36
C THR A 383 23.79 2.92 -0.48
N TRP A 384 24.71 2.31 -1.22
CA TRP A 384 24.47 1.06 -1.93
C TRP A 384 25.72 0.18 -1.86
N GLY A 385 25.54 -1.13 -1.93
CA GLY A 385 26.67 -2.06 -1.83
C GLY A 385 26.29 -3.50 -2.15
N TYR A 386 27.28 -4.30 -2.53
CA TYR A 386 27.10 -5.73 -2.80
C TYR A 386 27.15 -6.50 -1.49
N ASN A 387 26.08 -7.23 -1.20
CA ASN A 387 25.92 -8.06 0.00
C ASN A 387 26.16 -7.31 1.33
N ASP A 388 26.00 -5.98 1.33
CA ASP A 388 26.18 -5.14 2.50
C ASP A 388 24.81 -4.82 3.12
N ASN A 389 24.51 -5.48 4.24
CA ASN A 389 23.26 -5.28 4.95
C ASN A 389 23.11 -3.89 5.58
N SER A 390 24.19 -3.11 5.69
CA SER A 390 24.17 -1.73 6.19
C SER A 390 23.76 -0.71 5.13
N CYS A 391 23.79 -1.09 3.85
CA CYS A 391 23.42 -0.24 2.74
C CYS A 391 21.90 -0.13 2.55
N ILE A 392 21.44 1.05 2.12
CA ILE A 392 20.03 1.31 1.80
C ILE A 392 19.58 0.50 0.59
N PHE A 393 20.41 0.46 -0.46
CA PHE A 393 20.22 -0.43 -1.60
C PHE A 393 21.26 -1.54 -1.54
N ASN A 394 20.84 -2.73 -1.12
CA ASN A 394 21.72 -3.87 -0.93
C ASN A 394 21.56 -4.85 -2.11
N ILE A 395 22.59 -4.97 -2.93
CA ILE A 395 22.60 -5.86 -4.09
C ILE A 395 22.98 -7.26 -3.60
N LYS A 396 22.05 -8.20 -3.73
CA LYS A 396 22.28 -9.62 -3.43
C LYS A 396 22.60 -10.35 -4.72
N CYS A 397 23.87 -10.72 -4.93
CA CYS A 397 24.35 -11.48 -6.09
C CYS A 397 24.62 -12.97 -5.79
N HIS A 398 24.11 -13.49 -4.66
CA HIS A 398 24.33 -14.87 -4.23
C HIS A 398 23.02 -15.63 -3.99
N GLY A 399 23.13 -16.95 -3.98
CA GLY A 399 22.04 -17.89 -3.71
C GLY A 399 21.18 -18.21 -4.93
N GLU A 400 20.28 -19.17 -4.76
CA GLU A 400 19.46 -19.75 -5.84
C GLU A 400 18.44 -18.75 -6.42
N LYS A 401 18.10 -17.69 -5.68
CA LYS A 401 17.14 -16.65 -6.11
C LYS A 401 17.67 -15.73 -7.22
N GLY A 402 18.96 -15.82 -7.52
CA GLY A 402 19.64 -14.93 -8.46
C GLY A 402 19.78 -13.49 -7.95
N THR A 403 20.30 -12.63 -8.84
CA THR A 403 20.62 -11.25 -8.52
C THR A 403 19.37 -10.40 -8.28
N ARG A 404 19.33 -9.69 -7.15
CA ARG A 404 18.22 -8.83 -6.74
C ARG A 404 18.71 -7.64 -5.93
N ILE A 405 17.87 -6.62 -5.80
CA ILE A 405 18.12 -5.43 -4.98
C ILE A 405 17.14 -5.45 -3.82
N GLU A 406 17.65 -5.38 -2.60
CA GLU A 406 16.88 -5.06 -1.41
C GLU A 406 16.82 -3.55 -1.26
N ASN A 407 15.64 -2.97 -1.45
CA ASN A 407 15.39 -1.57 -1.16
C ASN A 407 14.96 -1.43 0.32
N LYS A 408 15.87 -0.94 1.16
CA LYS A 408 15.69 -0.76 2.60
C LYS A 408 15.29 0.66 3.01
N LEU A 409 14.94 1.54 2.06
CA LEU A 409 14.29 2.81 2.37
C LEU A 409 12.95 2.59 3.07
N GLY A 410 12.27 1.50 2.69
CA GLY A 410 10.93 1.13 3.11
C GLY A 410 10.77 0.92 4.60
N SER A 411 9.73 1.55 5.13
CA SER A 411 9.21 1.35 6.46
C SER A 411 8.08 0.32 6.45
N ALA A 412 7.95 -0.41 7.55
CA ALA A 412 6.85 -1.33 7.80
C ALA A 412 5.48 -0.62 7.89
N THR A 413 5.46 0.71 7.90
CA THR A 413 4.26 1.56 7.86
C THR A 413 3.95 2.14 6.47
N ALA A 414 4.87 2.06 5.50
CA ALA A 414 4.68 2.63 4.16
C ALA A 414 3.65 1.88 3.32
N ASN A 415 2.78 2.56 2.59
CA ASN A 415 1.81 1.86 1.74
C ASN A 415 2.54 0.96 0.71
N PRO A 416 2.36 -0.38 0.74
CA PRO A 416 3.14 -1.29 -0.09
C PRO A 416 2.93 -1.07 -1.58
N TYR A 417 1.75 -0.58 -1.99
CA TYR A 417 1.49 -0.24 -3.39
C TYR A 417 2.28 1.00 -3.83
N LEU A 418 2.42 2.00 -2.96
CA LEU A 418 3.27 3.17 -3.24
C LEU A 418 4.75 2.80 -3.29
N VAL A 419 5.21 1.95 -2.37
CA VAL A 419 6.58 1.42 -2.38
C VAL A 419 6.86 0.73 -3.72
N LEU A 420 5.95 -0.13 -4.18
CA LEU A 420 6.06 -0.83 -5.46
C LEU A 420 6.06 0.16 -6.65
N ALA A 421 5.05 1.05 -6.70
CA ALA A 421 4.87 2.00 -7.80
C ALA A 421 6.05 2.95 -7.96
N ALA A 422 6.52 3.53 -6.85
CA ALA A 422 7.61 4.48 -6.86
C ALA A 422 8.95 3.81 -7.21
N THR A 423 9.19 2.58 -6.73
CA THR A 423 10.36 1.78 -7.12
C THR A 423 10.37 1.54 -8.63
N VAL A 424 9.22 1.16 -9.21
CA VAL A 424 9.11 0.93 -10.65
C VAL A 424 9.32 2.22 -11.45
N ALA A 425 8.71 3.32 -11.03
CA ALA A 425 8.87 4.63 -11.68
C ALA A 425 10.33 5.10 -11.70
N ALA A 426 11.00 5.06 -10.54
CA ALA A 426 12.41 5.43 -10.42
C ALA A 426 13.32 4.50 -11.23
N GLY A 427 13.07 3.19 -11.19
CA GLY A 427 13.80 2.21 -11.97
C GLY A 427 13.67 2.44 -13.48
N LEU A 428 12.46 2.72 -13.98
CA LEU A 428 12.20 3.04 -15.38
C LEU A 428 12.91 4.32 -15.84
N ASP A 429 12.92 5.38 -15.02
CA ASP A 429 13.69 6.59 -15.33
C ASP A 429 15.18 6.29 -15.49
N GLY A 430 15.74 5.45 -14.61
CA GLY A 430 17.11 4.97 -14.73
C GLY A 430 17.37 4.23 -16.05
N LEU A 431 16.45 3.36 -16.47
CA LEU A 431 16.55 2.61 -17.75
C LEU A 431 16.47 3.53 -18.98
N HIS A 432 15.62 4.55 -18.94
CA HIS A 432 15.46 5.52 -20.02
C HIS A 432 16.56 6.59 -20.04
N SER A 433 17.28 6.77 -18.93
CA SER A 433 18.38 7.72 -18.88
C SER A 433 19.46 7.36 -19.91
N SER A 434 19.85 8.37 -20.69
CA SER A 434 21.00 8.31 -21.61
C SER A 434 22.32 8.48 -20.89
N ASN A 435 22.29 8.71 -19.56
CA ASN A 435 23.50 8.82 -18.76
C ASN A 435 24.32 7.55 -18.98
N GLU A 436 25.48 7.73 -19.59
CA GLU A 436 26.52 6.73 -19.64
C GLU A 436 26.79 6.36 -18.18
N VAL A 437 26.36 5.17 -17.77
CA VAL A 437 26.99 4.52 -16.63
C VAL A 437 28.44 4.43 -17.06
N LEU A 438 29.27 5.38 -16.60
CA LEU A 438 30.64 5.54 -17.05
C LEU A 438 31.37 4.22 -16.80
N ALA A 439 31.45 3.40 -17.84
CA ALA A 439 32.31 2.24 -17.89
C ALA A 439 33.72 2.79 -17.86
N GLY A 440 34.41 2.63 -16.72
CA GLY A 440 35.84 2.84 -16.68
C GLY A 440 36.54 1.97 -17.75
N PRO A 441 37.77 2.32 -18.17
CA PRO A 441 38.50 1.58 -19.20
C PRO A 441 38.76 0.10 -18.87
N ASP A 442 38.69 -0.28 -17.59
CA ASP A 442 38.69 -1.66 -17.13
C ASP A 442 37.28 -2.03 -16.66
N GLU A 443 36.85 -3.28 -16.90
CA GLU A 443 35.56 -3.83 -16.43
C GLU A 443 35.34 -3.74 -14.90
N SER A 444 36.26 -3.14 -14.14
CA SER A 444 35.99 -2.47 -12.86
C SER A 444 35.14 -1.19 -13.07
N THR A 445 33.91 -1.37 -13.54
CA THR A 445 32.95 -0.29 -13.77
C THR A 445 32.25 0.09 -12.45
N ASP A 446 32.88 0.97 -11.68
CA ASP A 446 32.25 1.65 -10.54
C ASP A 446 31.33 2.80 -11.01
N PHE A 447 30.21 2.96 -10.31
CA PHE A 447 29.28 4.06 -10.55
C PHE A 447 29.91 5.39 -10.15
N TYR A 448 30.24 6.25 -11.11
CA TYR A 448 30.41 7.67 -10.81
C TYR A 448 29.03 8.34 -10.86
N GLN A 449 28.33 8.37 -9.72
CA GLN A 449 27.36 9.46 -9.54
C GLN A 449 28.15 10.76 -9.39
N VAL A 450 27.87 11.75 -10.23
CA VAL A 450 28.54 13.06 -10.21
C VAL A 450 28.36 13.76 -8.85
N GLU A 451 27.22 13.51 -8.18
CA GLU A 451 26.98 13.88 -6.78
C GLU A 451 26.21 12.75 -6.07
N PRO A 452 26.60 12.33 -4.85
CA PRO A 452 25.87 11.31 -4.10
C PRO A 452 24.48 11.85 -3.73
N SER A 453 23.43 11.14 -4.14
CA SER A 453 22.05 11.51 -3.77
C SER A 453 21.86 11.46 -2.26
N GLU A 454 21.21 12.44 -1.66
CA GLU A 454 21.03 12.52 -0.21
C GLU A 454 19.58 12.27 0.23
N ILE A 455 19.38 11.60 1.35
CA ILE A 455 18.08 11.34 1.97
C ILE A 455 17.86 12.36 3.08
N PRO A 456 16.78 13.16 3.03
CA PRO A 456 16.47 14.12 4.08
C PRO A 456 16.21 13.44 5.43
N LEU A 457 16.59 14.05 6.55
CA LEU A 457 16.27 13.50 7.88
C LEU A 457 14.93 14.01 8.43
N LYS A 458 14.43 15.13 7.92
CA LYS A 458 13.12 15.70 8.26
C LYS A 458 12.06 15.32 7.24
N LEU A 459 10.81 15.17 7.70
CA LEU A 459 9.71 14.78 6.82
C LEU A 459 9.30 15.95 5.92
N GLU A 460 9.39 17.18 6.41
CA GLU A 460 9.18 18.42 5.66
C GLU A 460 10.09 18.49 4.44
N ASP A 461 11.40 18.27 4.65
CA ASP A 461 12.40 18.28 3.57
C ASP A 461 12.17 17.14 2.58
N ALA A 462 11.67 15.99 3.05
CA ALA A 462 11.30 14.87 2.17
C ALA A 462 10.04 15.14 1.35
N LEU A 463 9.07 15.89 1.90
CA LEU A 463 7.89 16.35 1.16
C LEU A 463 8.29 17.31 0.05
N VAL A 464 9.19 18.26 0.34
CA VAL A 464 9.77 19.15 -0.69
C VAL A 464 10.46 18.33 -1.78
N ALA A 465 11.32 17.38 -1.40
CA ALA A 465 11.98 16.50 -2.37
C ALA A 465 11.00 15.72 -3.25
N LEU A 466 9.86 15.26 -2.69
CA LEU A 466 8.81 14.60 -3.46
C LEU A 466 8.06 15.56 -4.41
N GLU A 467 7.81 16.80 -3.99
CA GLU A 467 7.17 17.84 -4.83
C GLU A 467 8.09 18.27 -5.99
N GLU A 468 9.40 18.31 -5.77
CA GLU A 468 10.42 18.71 -6.74
C GLU A 468 10.81 17.58 -7.73
N ASP A 469 10.58 16.31 -7.36
CA ASP A 469 10.88 15.15 -8.21
C ASP A 469 9.85 15.01 -9.36
N GLN A 470 10.20 15.55 -10.52
CA GLN A 470 9.32 15.55 -11.70
C GLN A 470 8.94 14.14 -12.18
N CYS A 471 9.87 13.18 -12.09
CA CYS A 471 9.62 11.80 -12.52
C CYS A 471 8.55 11.16 -11.66
N LEU A 472 8.75 11.15 -10.33
CA LEU A 472 7.78 10.54 -9.42
C LEU A 472 6.45 11.30 -9.43
N ARG A 473 6.48 12.63 -9.56
CA ARG A 473 5.24 13.42 -9.64
C ARG A 473 4.42 13.10 -10.88
N GLN A 474 5.05 12.92 -12.04
CA GLN A 474 4.38 12.50 -13.26
C GLN A 474 3.91 11.04 -13.20
N ALA A 475 4.74 10.15 -12.67
CA ALA A 475 4.46 8.72 -12.59
C ALA A 475 3.30 8.40 -11.64
N LEU A 476 3.33 8.97 -10.43
CA LEU A 476 2.28 8.75 -9.43
C LEU A 476 1.04 9.61 -9.68
N GLY A 477 1.22 10.73 -10.40
CA GLY A 477 0.16 11.62 -10.85
C GLY A 477 -0.06 12.80 -9.91
N GLU A 478 -0.27 13.97 -10.50
CA GLU A 478 -0.41 15.26 -9.79
C GLU A 478 -1.49 15.24 -8.72
N THR A 479 -2.63 14.60 -9.02
CA THR A 479 -3.75 14.51 -8.07
C THR A 479 -3.37 13.72 -6.82
N PHE A 480 -2.66 12.60 -6.98
CA PHE A 480 -2.18 11.81 -5.86
C PHE A 480 -1.17 12.60 -5.02
N ILE A 481 -0.16 13.20 -5.66
CA ILE A 481 0.91 13.94 -4.96
C ILE A 481 0.32 15.07 -4.12
N ARG A 482 -0.59 15.85 -4.68
CA ARG A 482 -1.28 16.92 -3.95
C ARG A 482 -2.03 16.40 -2.71
N TYR A 483 -2.73 15.27 -2.83
CA TYR A 483 -3.49 14.68 -1.73
C TYR A 483 -2.56 14.11 -0.65
N PHE A 484 -1.53 13.37 -1.07
CA PHE A 484 -0.53 12.79 -0.17
C PHE A 484 0.23 13.87 0.60
N VAL A 485 0.69 14.92 -0.08
CA VAL A 485 1.40 16.03 0.57
C VAL A 485 0.49 16.80 1.52
N ALA A 486 -0.76 17.08 1.13
CA ALA A 486 -1.71 17.75 2.01
C ALA A 486 -1.99 16.93 3.29
N MET A 487 -2.19 15.62 3.14
CA MET A 487 -2.37 14.69 4.26
C MET A 487 -1.14 14.72 5.20
N LYS A 488 0.07 14.67 4.64
CA LYS A 488 1.31 14.67 5.45
C LYS A 488 1.61 16.00 6.12
N LYS A 489 1.33 17.14 5.46
CA LYS A 489 1.45 18.47 6.07
C LYS A 489 0.48 18.59 7.26
N TYR A 490 -0.75 18.09 7.12
CA TYR A 490 -1.69 18.06 8.24
C TYR A 490 -1.24 17.15 9.39
N GLU A 491 -0.72 15.95 9.09
CA GLU A 491 -0.17 15.06 10.13
C GLU A 491 0.95 15.74 10.92
N LEU A 492 1.84 16.47 10.24
CA LEU A 492 2.93 17.23 10.87
C LEU A 492 2.42 18.35 11.77
N GLU A 493 1.44 19.12 11.32
CA GLU A 493 0.83 20.20 12.12
C GLU A 493 0.11 19.69 13.38
N ASN A 494 -0.32 18.42 13.39
CA ASN A 494 -1.09 17.81 14.48
C ASN A 494 -0.32 16.72 15.24
N GLU A 495 1.00 16.60 15.06
CA GLU A 495 1.82 15.52 15.64
C GLU A 495 1.70 15.45 17.17
N GLU A 496 1.73 16.60 17.86
CA GLU A 496 1.60 16.68 19.32
C GLU A 496 0.27 16.09 19.83
N ILE A 497 -0.83 16.40 19.12
CA ILE A 497 -2.16 15.87 19.43
C ILE A 497 -2.23 14.37 19.13
N ALA A 498 -1.59 13.93 18.04
CA ALA A 498 -1.55 12.53 17.63
C ALA A 498 -0.75 11.67 18.60
N ALA A 499 0.37 12.15 19.14
CA ALA A 499 1.17 11.42 20.14
C ALA A 499 0.35 11.15 21.42
N GLU A 500 -0.41 12.14 21.90
CA GLU A 500 -1.32 11.94 23.04
C GLU A 500 -2.45 10.95 22.70
N ARG A 501 -3.02 11.04 21.49
CA ARG A 501 -4.16 10.21 21.08
C ARG A 501 -3.78 8.76 20.78
N ASN A 502 -2.63 8.54 20.14
CA ASN A 502 -2.09 7.22 19.78
C ASN A 502 -1.65 6.42 21.01
N LYS A 503 -1.33 7.11 22.12
CA LYS A 503 -1.08 6.46 23.42
C LYS A 503 -2.27 5.61 23.90
N PHE A 504 -3.49 5.87 23.39
CA PHE A 504 -4.72 5.22 23.86
C PHE A 504 -5.50 4.46 22.78
N LEU A 505 -5.18 4.57 21.50
CA LEU A 505 -6.00 4.00 20.41
C LEU A 505 -5.17 3.14 19.46
N GLU A 506 -5.43 1.82 19.44
CA GLU A 506 -4.89 0.84 18.46
C GLU A 506 -5.28 1.10 16.99
N TYR A 507 -5.97 2.20 16.68
CA TYR A 507 -6.79 2.32 15.48
C TYR A 507 -6.27 3.24 14.37
N PHE A 508 -5.20 4.01 14.59
CA PHE A 508 -4.66 4.91 13.58
C PHE A 508 -3.17 4.67 13.38
N ILE A 509 -2.84 3.56 12.70
CA ILE A 509 -1.67 3.28 11.81
C ILE A 509 -1.50 1.75 11.70
#